data_AF-A0A7H8QQU0-F1
#
_entry.id   AF-A0A7H8QQU0-F1
#
_cell.length_a   1.000
_cell.length_b   1.000
_cell.length_c   1.000
_cell.angle_alpha   90.00
_cell.angle_beta   90.00
_cell.angle_gamma   90.00
#
_symmetry.space_group_name_H-M   'P 1'
#
loop_
_entity.id
_entity.type
_entity.pdbx_description
1 polymer ?
#
loop_
_entity_poly.entity_id
_entity_poly.type
_entity_poly.pdbx_seq_one_letter_code
_entity_poly.pdbx_strand_id
1 'polypeptide(L)'
;MQLTEQYPQVCELTELTSLAITECDLLDEVGDGLISDPEKCSQTFKPDDHIGKRFICAENGEEISITTAAVNIAQALWTGPKYSNGDFMWYGVEIGTDLSALAGSNCTQNGICVPDARATLEEWWRYWILKDPSADLPILTHAQF
;
A
#
# COMPACT_ATOMS: atom_id res chain seq x y z
N MET A 1 -0.51 0.79 8.86
CA MET A 1 0.89 1.16 9.18
C MET A 1 1.00 1.71 10.59
N GLN A 2 0.46 2.90 10.93
CA GLN A 2 0.58 3.43 12.30
C GLN A 2 -0.15 2.60 13.36
N LEU A 3 -1.36 2.11 13.07
CA LEU A 3 -2.11 1.27 14.00
C LEU A 3 -1.41 -0.06 14.29
N THR A 4 -0.71 -0.61 13.31
CA THR A 4 -0.06 -1.93 13.39
C THR A 4 1.44 -1.84 13.68
N GLU A 5 2.02 -0.65 13.66
CA GLU A 5 3.47 -0.38 13.72
C GLU A 5 4.31 -1.23 12.76
N GLN A 6 3.73 -1.58 11.62
CA GLN A 6 4.37 -2.37 10.56
C GLN A 6 4.69 -1.49 9.35
N TYR A 7 5.96 -1.53 8.95
CA TYR A 7 6.53 -0.73 7.87
C TYR A 7 7.34 -1.67 6.97
N PRO A 8 6.70 -2.34 5.99
CA PRO A 8 7.41 -3.21 5.04
C PRO A 8 8.39 -2.38 4.21
N GLN A 9 9.40 -3.02 3.63
CA GLN A 9 10.29 -2.34 2.68
C GLN A 9 9.50 -1.94 1.44
N VAL A 10 9.87 -0.80 0.84
CA VAL A 10 9.19 -0.25 -0.35
C VAL A 10 9.10 -1.26 -1.48
N CYS A 11 10.20 -1.97 -1.76
CA CYS A 11 10.26 -3.00 -2.78
C CYS A 11 9.25 -4.13 -2.62
N GLU A 12 8.76 -4.42 -1.41
CA GLU A 12 7.69 -5.42 -1.24
C GLU A 12 6.37 -4.94 -1.86
N LEU A 13 6.05 -3.65 -1.74
CA LEU A 13 4.86 -3.05 -2.35
C LEU A 13 5.02 -2.92 -3.87
N THR A 14 6.23 -2.58 -4.33
CA THR A 14 6.56 -2.55 -5.75
C THR A 14 6.47 -3.94 -6.38
N GLU A 15 7.00 -4.97 -5.72
CA GLU A 15 6.91 -6.36 -6.18
C GLU A 15 5.46 -6.83 -6.23
N LEU A 16 4.64 -6.55 -5.19
CA LEU A 16 3.21 -6.88 -5.22
C LEU A 16 2.48 -6.23 -6.40
N THR A 17 2.83 -4.99 -6.74
CA THR A 17 2.27 -4.29 -7.90
C THR A 17 2.72 -4.93 -9.22
N SER A 18 4.00 -5.29 -9.33
CA SER A 18 4.57 -5.99 -10.48
C SER A 18 3.93 -7.38 -10.70
N LEU A 19 3.69 -8.11 -9.62
CA LEU A 19 3.00 -9.41 -9.66
C LEU A 19 1.56 -9.27 -10.15
N ALA A 20 0.85 -8.25 -9.67
CA ALA A 20 -0.49 -7.95 -10.14
C ALA A 20 -0.51 -7.63 -11.64
N ILE A 21 0.40 -6.78 -12.13
CA ILE A 21 0.53 -6.48 -13.56
C ILE A 21 0.82 -7.76 -14.35
N THR A 22 1.78 -8.57 -13.90
CA THR A 22 2.16 -9.81 -14.59
C THR A 22 0.99 -10.79 -14.72
N GLU A 23 0.13 -10.89 -13.71
CA GLU A 23 -1.03 -11.79 -13.75
C GLU A 23 -2.20 -11.21 -14.55
N CYS A 24 -2.34 -9.88 -14.56
CA CYS A 24 -3.55 -9.21 -15.05
C CYS A 24 -3.42 -8.53 -16.41
N ASP A 25 -2.21 -8.28 -16.91
CA ASP A 25 -1.95 -7.57 -18.18
C ASP A 25 -2.77 -8.19 -19.33
N LEU A 26 -2.67 -9.51 -19.52
CA LEU A 26 -3.37 -10.21 -20.59
C LEU A 26 -4.89 -10.39 -20.39
N LEU A 27 -5.50 -9.86 -19.32
CA LEU A 27 -6.94 -10.01 -19.08
C LEU A 27 -7.81 -9.29 -20.11
N ASP A 28 -7.23 -8.31 -20.82
CA ASP A 28 -7.85 -7.55 -21.92
C ASP A 28 -7.41 -8.04 -23.33
N GLU A 29 -6.68 -9.16 -23.40
CA GLU A 29 -6.11 -9.78 -24.61
C GLU A 29 -4.90 -9.04 -25.23
N VAL A 30 -4.35 -8.02 -24.57
CA VAL A 30 -3.14 -7.28 -24.96
C VAL A 30 -2.08 -7.40 -23.86
N GLY A 31 -0.82 -7.61 -24.24
CA GLY A 31 0.30 -7.68 -23.28
C GLY A 31 1.21 -6.49 -23.44
N ASP A 32 0.86 -5.36 -22.82
CA ASP A 32 1.59 -4.09 -22.91
C ASP A 32 2.15 -3.61 -21.57
N GLY A 33 1.96 -4.41 -20.51
CA GLY A 33 2.39 -4.12 -19.15
C GLY A 33 1.43 -3.22 -18.40
N LEU A 34 0.17 -3.09 -18.84
CA LEU A 34 -0.86 -2.28 -18.22
C LEU A 34 -2.06 -3.13 -17.80
N ILE A 35 -2.78 -2.69 -16.77
CA ILE A 35 -4.03 -3.32 -16.36
C ILE A 35 -5.18 -2.45 -16.87
N SER A 36 -5.78 -2.82 -18.01
CA SER A 36 -6.94 -2.10 -18.57
C SER A 36 -8.28 -2.52 -17.96
N ASP A 37 -8.34 -3.69 -17.31
CA ASP A 37 -9.53 -4.21 -16.59
C ASP A 37 -9.19 -4.47 -15.11
N PRO A 38 -9.09 -3.42 -14.29
CA PRO A 38 -8.72 -3.55 -12.88
C PRO A 38 -9.79 -4.26 -12.05
N GLU A 39 -11.07 -4.18 -12.45
CA GLU A 39 -12.15 -4.90 -11.77
C GLU A 39 -11.97 -6.41 -11.89
N LYS A 40 -11.70 -6.92 -13.10
CA LYS A 40 -11.41 -8.34 -13.32
C LYS A 40 -10.12 -8.76 -12.64
N CYS A 41 -9.10 -7.90 -12.67
CA CYS A 41 -7.85 -8.17 -11.96
C CYS A 41 -8.04 -8.32 -10.44
N SER A 42 -8.86 -7.47 -9.82
CA SER A 42 -9.16 -7.55 -8.38
C SER A 42 -9.83 -8.87 -7.98
N GLN A 43 -10.52 -9.52 -8.93
CA GLN A 43 -11.19 -10.81 -8.72
C GLN A 43 -10.21 -11.98 -8.86
N THR A 44 -9.19 -11.87 -9.71
CA THR A 44 -8.21 -12.93 -9.98
C THR A 44 -7.00 -12.86 -9.06
N PHE A 45 -6.37 -11.69 -8.95
CA PHE A 45 -5.12 -11.53 -8.20
C PHE A 45 -5.35 -11.68 -6.69
N LYS A 46 -4.63 -12.61 -6.07
CA LYS A 46 -4.67 -12.88 -4.63
C LYS A 46 -3.31 -12.57 -3.99
N PRO A 47 -3.14 -11.38 -3.37
CA PRO A 47 -1.84 -11.01 -2.82
C PRO A 47 -1.39 -11.92 -1.66
N ASP A 48 -2.32 -12.57 -0.96
CA ASP A 48 -2.01 -13.54 0.11
C ASP A 48 -1.22 -14.75 -0.40
N ASP A 49 -1.42 -15.16 -1.66
CA ASP A 49 -0.72 -16.30 -2.28
C ASP A 49 0.77 -15.99 -2.53
N HIS A 50 1.19 -14.73 -2.37
CA HIS A 50 2.56 -14.29 -2.56
C HIS A 50 3.34 -14.08 -1.27
N ILE A 51 2.73 -14.27 -0.10
CA ILE A 51 3.44 -14.22 1.19
C ILE A 51 4.57 -15.25 1.19
N GLY A 52 5.78 -14.80 1.53
CA GLY A 52 6.99 -15.64 1.57
C GLY A 52 7.68 -15.82 0.22
N LYS A 53 7.09 -15.36 -0.90
CA LYS A 53 7.75 -15.36 -2.21
C LYS A 53 9.02 -14.50 -2.15
N ARG A 54 10.13 -15.07 -2.63
CA ARG A 54 11.43 -14.41 -2.66
C ARG A 54 11.65 -13.63 -3.95
N PHE A 55 12.28 -12.48 -3.83
CA PHE A 55 12.65 -11.59 -4.93
C PHE A 55 13.86 -10.74 -4.54
N ILE A 56 14.50 -10.13 -5.54
CA ILE A 56 15.60 -9.19 -5.32
C ILE A 56 15.03 -7.79 -5.13
N CYS A 57 15.21 -7.21 -3.96
CA CYS A 57 14.78 -5.85 -3.66
C CYS A 57 15.70 -4.85 -4.41
N ALA A 58 15.13 -3.99 -5.26
CA ALA A 58 15.92 -3.12 -6.15
C ALA A 58 16.76 -2.07 -5.38
N GLU A 59 16.31 -1.70 -4.18
CA GLU A 59 16.85 -0.61 -3.38
C GLU A 59 18.15 -0.98 -2.68
N ASN A 60 18.29 -2.24 -2.25
CA ASN A 60 19.48 -2.75 -1.55
C ASN A 60 20.16 -3.92 -2.27
N GLY A 61 19.54 -4.52 -3.28
CA GLY A 61 20.06 -5.67 -4.02
C GLY A 61 20.00 -6.99 -3.25
N GLU A 62 19.34 -7.02 -2.09
CA GLU A 62 19.23 -8.22 -1.26
C GLU A 62 18.04 -9.09 -1.68
N GLU A 63 18.20 -10.41 -1.55
CA GLU A 63 17.06 -11.34 -1.68
C GLU A 63 16.23 -11.31 -0.40
N ILE A 64 15.01 -10.80 -0.51
CA ILE A 64 14.05 -10.75 0.60
C ILE A 64 12.78 -11.52 0.23
N SER A 65 11.88 -11.68 1.19
CA SER A 65 10.57 -12.31 0.98
C SER A 65 9.43 -11.33 1.24
N ILE A 66 8.38 -11.39 0.43
CA ILE A 66 7.15 -10.61 0.66
C ILE A 66 6.58 -10.96 2.04
N THR A 67 6.40 -9.96 2.89
CA THR A 67 5.87 -10.13 4.23
C THR A 67 4.35 -10.05 4.27
N THR A 68 3.74 -10.63 5.30
CA THR A 68 2.31 -10.44 5.61
C THR A 68 1.97 -8.95 5.81
N ALA A 69 2.90 -8.17 6.34
CA ALA A 69 2.71 -6.73 6.52
C ALA A 69 2.53 -6.01 5.18
N ALA A 70 3.38 -6.29 4.18
CA ALA A 70 3.27 -5.74 2.84
C ALA A 70 1.92 -6.11 2.19
N VAL A 71 1.53 -7.38 2.28
CA VAL A 71 0.25 -7.85 1.73
C VAL A 71 -0.95 -7.16 2.38
N ASN A 72 -0.98 -7.09 3.72
CA ASN A 72 -2.07 -6.42 4.44
C ASN A 72 -2.17 -4.93 4.07
N ILE A 73 -1.03 -4.25 3.87
CA ILE A 73 -1.00 -2.84 3.47
C ILE A 73 -1.49 -2.68 2.03
N ALA A 74 -1.03 -3.52 1.10
CA ALA A 74 -1.48 -3.50 -0.27
C ALA A 74 -3.00 -3.75 -0.39
N GLN A 75 -3.51 -4.77 0.32
CA GLN A 75 -4.94 -5.03 0.40
C GLN A 75 -5.71 -3.82 0.94
N ALA A 76 -5.25 -3.21 2.04
CA ALA A 76 -5.91 -2.04 2.61
C ALA A 76 -5.98 -0.85 1.62
N LEU A 77 -4.93 -0.64 0.84
CA LEU A 77 -4.90 0.41 -0.19
C LEU A 77 -5.86 0.10 -1.35
N TRP A 78 -5.91 -1.14 -1.83
CA TRP A 78 -6.80 -1.54 -2.92
C TRP A 78 -8.27 -1.63 -2.52
N THR A 79 -8.57 -2.03 -1.29
CA THR A 79 -9.97 -2.13 -0.82
C THR A 79 -10.52 -0.80 -0.31
N GLY A 80 -9.65 0.15 0.02
CA GLY A 80 -10.02 1.43 0.59
C GLY A 80 -10.43 1.36 2.07
N PRO A 81 -10.63 2.53 2.71
CA PRO A 81 -11.02 2.61 4.10
C PRO A 81 -12.48 2.20 4.31
N LYS A 82 -12.77 1.68 5.50
CA LYS A 82 -14.12 1.36 5.97
C LYS A 82 -14.32 1.93 7.37
N TYR A 83 -15.56 2.20 7.72
CA TYR A 83 -15.94 2.57 9.08
C TYR A 83 -15.70 1.42 10.06
N SER A 84 -15.64 1.71 11.36
CA SER A 84 -15.46 0.71 12.42
C SER A 84 -16.55 -0.38 12.45
N ASN A 85 -17.74 -0.06 11.93
CA ASN A 85 -18.85 -1.01 11.77
C ASN A 85 -18.79 -1.83 10.46
N GLY A 86 -17.76 -1.62 9.64
CA GLY A 86 -17.58 -2.29 8.35
C GLY A 86 -18.24 -1.60 7.16
N ASP A 87 -18.97 -0.49 7.38
CA ASP A 87 -19.64 0.24 6.31
C ASP A 87 -18.63 0.90 5.36
N PHE A 88 -19.04 1.03 4.10
CA PHE A 88 -18.27 1.69 3.06
C PHE A 88 -17.98 3.15 3.44
N MET A 89 -16.70 3.55 3.38
CA MET A 89 -16.29 4.94 3.55
C MET A 89 -15.81 5.53 2.22
N TRP A 90 -14.82 4.91 1.58
CA TRP A 90 -14.31 5.35 0.29
C TRP A 90 -13.68 4.19 -0.48
N TYR A 91 -13.54 4.38 -1.79
CA TYR A 91 -12.89 3.42 -2.67
C TYR A 91 -11.39 3.36 -2.43
N GLY A 92 -10.79 2.19 -2.66
CA GLY A 92 -9.34 2.04 -2.70
C GLY A 92 -8.75 2.55 -4.01
N VAL A 93 -7.42 2.53 -4.10
CA VAL A 93 -6.72 2.78 -5.37
C VAL A 93 -6.80 1.54 -6.25
N GLU A 94 -6.79 1.74 -7.56
CA GLU A 94 -6.88 0.62 -8.50
C GLU A 94 -5.66 -0.30 -8.39
N ILE A 95 -5.89 -1.60 -8.60
CA ILE A 95 -4.80 -2.57 -8.70
C ILE A 95 -3.90 -2.22 -9.89
N GLY A 96 -2.58 -2.29 -9.68
CA GLY A 96 -1.59 -1.75 -10.62
C GLY A 96 -1.12 -0.31 -10.32
N THR A 97 -1.80 0.41 -9.42
CA THR A 97 -1.30 1.70 -8.89
C THR A 97 0.02 1.49 -8.16
N ASP A 98 0.96 2.42 -8.33
CA ASP A 98 2.21 2.44 -7.55
C ASP A 98 1.93 2.69 -6.06
N LEU A 99 1.92 1.61 -5.28
CA LEU A 99 1.67 1.64 -3.85
C LEU A 99 2.84 2.22 -3.05
N SER A 100 4.06 2.23 -3.61
CA SER A 100 5.23 2.80 -2.94
C SER A 100 5.09 4.29 -2.69
N ALA A 101 4.41 5.00 -3.60
CA ALA A 101 4.14 6.43 -3.46
C ALA A 101 3.13 6.76 -2.34
N LEU A 102 2.30 5.79 -1.94
CA LEU A 102 1.21 5.99 -0.97
C LEU A 102 1.53 5.46 0.43
N ALA A 103 2.27 4.35 0.51
CA ALA A 103 2.61 3.67 1.76
C ALA A 103 4.11 3.39 1.87
N GLY A 104 4.93 4.21 1.19
CA GLY A 104 6.38 4.12 1.24
C GLY A 104 6.93 4.25 2.66
N SER A 105 7.98 3.47 2.92
CA SER A 105 8.74 3.50 4.15
C SER A 105 10.22 3.78 3.86
N ASN A 106 10.90 4.41 4.81
CA ASN A 106 12.33 4.63 4.73
C ASN A 106 13.02 3.68 5.71
N CYS A 107 13.81 2.76 5.18
CA CYS A 107 14.50 1.74 5.95
C CYS A 107 15.98 2.08 6.12
N THR A 108 16.45 2.05 7.36
CA THR A 108 17.88 2.12 7.67
C THR A 108 18.58 0.81 7.33
N GLN A 109 19.90 0.83 7.16
CA GLN A 109 20.72 -0.39 6.94
C GLN A 109 20.56 -1.43 8.06
N ASN A 110 20.08 -1.04 9.24
CA ASN A 110 19.83 -1.94 10.37
C ASN A 110 18.44 -2.62 10.30
N GLY A 111 17.70 -2.46 9.19
CA GLY A 111 16.38 -3.06 8.99
C GLY A 111 15.24 -2.35 9.73
N ILE A 112 15.50 -1.21 10.36
CA ILE A 112 14.45 -0.40 11.00
C ILE A 112 13.85 0.52 9.94
N CYS A 113 12.56 0.35 9.67
CA CYS A 113 11.79 1.13 8.72
C CYS A 113 10.83 2.10 9.44
N VAL A 114 10.73 3.32 8.92
CA VAL A 114 9.80 4.37 9.39
C VAL A 114 8.91 4.83 8.23
N PRO A 115 7.70 5.35 8.48
CA PRO A 115 6.84 5.81 7.39
C PRO A 115 7.39 7.08 6.74
N ASP A 116 7.39 7.13 5.41
CA ASP A 116 7.92 8.28 4.63
C ASP A 116 6.80 9.06 3.91
N ALA A 117 5.71 8.37 3.52
CA ALA A 117 4.62 8.93 2.72
C ALA A 117 3.56 9.74 3.51
N ARG A 118 3.96 10.61 4.47
CA ARG A 118 3.00 11.30 5.36
C ARG A 118 2.77 12.78 5.08
N ALA A 119 3.76 13.50 4.54
CA ALA A 119 3.78 14.96 4.61
C ALA A 119 2.52 15.63 4.04
N THR A 120 2.08 15.21 2.85
CA THR A 120 0.90 15.81 2.18
C THR A 120 -0.41 15.53 2.91
N LEU A 121 -0.57 14.35 3.51
CA LEU A 121 -1.76 14.01 4.31
C LEU A 121 -1.79 14.82 5.60
N GLU A 122 -0.64 15.03 6.23
CA GLU A 122 -0.54 15.81 7.47
C GLU A 122 -0.89 17.28 7.26
N GLU A 123 -0.45 17.86 6.14
CA GLU A 123 -0.84 19.22 5.74
C GLU A 123 -2.36 19.32 5.54
N TRP A 124 -2.97 18.33 4.87
CA TRP A 124 -4.40 18.35 4.64
C TRP A 124 -5.19 18.40 5.97
N TRP A 125 -4.78 17.58 6.93
CA TRP A 125 -5.35 17.58 8.28
C TRP A 125 -5.14 18.90 9.02
N ARG A 126 -3.90 19.41 9.06
CA ARG A 126 -3.57 20.65 9.76
C ARG A 126 -4.34 21.85 9.21
N TYR A 127 -4.35 22.01 7.89
CA TYR A 127 -4.91 23.22 7.28
C TYR A 127 -6.42 23.14 7.03
N TRP A 128 -6.97 21.98 6.70
CA TRP A 128 -8.38 21.86 6.29
C TRP A 128 -9.30 21.29 7.37
N ILE A 129 -8.82 20.31 8.14
CA ILE A 129 -9.62 19.66 9.19
C ILE A 129 -9.49 20.42 10.51
N LEU A 130 -8.27 20.49 11.07
CA LEU A 130 -7.99 21.13 12.35
C LEU A 130 -7.90 22.65 12.24
N LYS A 131 -7.56 23.15 11.05
CA LYS A 131 -7.33 24.58 10.78
C LYS A 131 -6.30 25.20 11.72
N ASP A 132 -5.29 24.41 12.08
CA ASP A 132 -4.16 24.76 12.93
C ASP A 132 -2.87 24.19 12.32
N PRO A 133 -2.00 25.05 11.75
CA PRO A 133 -0.72 24.64 11.15
C PRO A 133 0.25 24.00 12.14
N SER A 134 0.08 24.26 13.44
CA SER A 134 0.93 23.77 14.52
C SER A 134 0.38 22.55 15.23
N ALA A 135 -0.80 22.05 14.83
CA ALA A 135 -1.42 20.92 15.47
C ALA A 135 -0.57 19.64 15.35
N ASP A 136 -0.39 18.99 16.49
CA ASP A 136 0.07 17.62 16.55
C ASP A 136 -1.06 16.70 16.10
N LEU A 137 -0.77 15.86 15.10
CA LEU A 137 -1.78 14.98 14.56
C LEU A 137 -1.96 13.76 15.47
N PRO A 138 -3.19 13.47 15.92
CA PRO A 138 -3.43 12.29 16.73
C PRO A 138 -3.12 11.03 15.92
N ILE A 139 -2.74 9.95 16.62
CA ILE A 139 -2.75 8.62 16.01
C ILE A 139 -4.21 8.32 15.64
N LEU A 140 -4.49 8.34 14.34
CA LEU A 140 -5.85 8.13 13.86
C LEU A 140 -6.21 6.66 14.01
N THR A 141 -7.34 6.39 14.66
CA THR A 141 -7.89 5.04 14.81
C THR A 141 -9.25 4.96 14.11
N HIS A 142 -9.70 3.75 13.80
CA HIS A 142 -11.04 3.54 13.26
C HIS A 142 -12.16 4.09 14.15
N ALA A 143 -11.92 4.37 15.44
CA ALA A 143 -12.93 4.91 16.35
C ALA A 143 -13.24 6.40 16.10
N GLN A 144 -12.38 7.12 15.37
CA GLN A 144 -12.59 8.53 15.03
C GLN A 144 -13.37 8.71 13.72
N PHE A 145 -13.77 7.61 13.07
CA PHE A 145 -14.58 7.56 11.87
C PHE A 145 -15.83 6.72 12.11
#